data_AF-A0A523PYH8-F1
#
_entry.id   AF-A0A523PYH8-F1
#
_cell.length_a   1.000
_cell.length_b   1.000
_cell.length_c   1.000
_cell.angle_alpha   90.00
_cell.angle_beta   90.00
_cell.angle_gamma   90.00
#
_symmetry.space_group_name_H-M   'P 1'
#
loop_
_entity.id
_entity.type
_entity.pdbx_description
1 polymer ?
#
loop_
_entity_poly.entity_id
_entity_poly.type
_entity_poly.pdbx_seq_one_letter_code
_entity_poly.pdbx_strand_id
1 'polypeptide(L)'
;METLIDKIVANPKLHSKWLNSLSMMENVGAKKIKNCEDPVFVSEMILKHASEEARHAYFLKKQIVKIEENACPTYEKQYLIRHRSFYFYSEIQFPPNWNGCIFFLLPFLSILWLN
;
A
#
# COMPACT_ATOMS: atom_id res chain seq x y z
N MET A 1 11.98 -8.35 16.49
CA MET A 1 10.92 -8.09 15.49
C MET A 1 10.34 -9.39 14.94
N GLU A 2 11.15 -10.45 14.82
CA GLU A 2 10.74 -11.83 14.47
C GLU A 2 9.46 -12.27 15.22
N THR A 3 9.40 -12.07 16.54
CA THR A 3 8.29 -12.55 17.38
C THR A 3 6.90 -11.97 17.10
N LEU A 4 6.78 -10.84 16.37
CA LEU A 4 5.48 -10.26 16.02
C LEU A 4 5.01 -10.73 14.65
N ILE A 5 5.92 -10.72 13.66
CA ILE A 5 5.61 -11.18 12.30
C ILE A 5 5.23 -12.65 12.34
N ASP A 6 5.95 -13.46 13.11
CA ASP A 6 5.64 -14.88 13.29
C ASP A 6 4.23 -15.10 13.84
N LYS A 7 3.79 -14.25 14.78
CA LYS A 7 2.42 -14.29 15.34
C LYS A 7 1.35 -13.90 14.33
N ILE A 8 1.65 -12.93 13.45
CA ILE A 8 0.73 -12.50 12.39
C ILE A 8 0.58 -13.60 11.34
N VAL A 9 1.71 -14.16 10.89
CA VAL A 9 1.76 -15.19 9.85
C VAL A 9 1.18 -16.52 10.33
N ALA A 10 1.30 -16.85 11.62
CA ALA A 10 0.74 -18.06 12.21
C ALA A 10 -0.80 -18.13 12.17
N ASN A 11 -1.50 -17.00 11.99
CA ASN A 11 -2.96 -16.97 11.86
C ASN A 11 -3.35 -16.57 10.43
N PRO A 12 -3.82 -17.50 9.57
CA PRO A 12 -4.12 -17.25 8.16
C PRO A 12 -5.08 -16.08 7.92
N LYS A 13 -6.09 -15.92 8.79
CA LYS A 13 -7.07 -14.84 8.68
C LYS A 13 -6.45 -13.48 9.04
N LEU A 14 -5.63 -13.43 10.08
CA LEU A 14 -4.91 -12.22 10.46
C LEU A 14 -3.85 -11.85 9.41
N HIS A 15 -3.11 -12.84 8.92
CA HIS A 15 -2.12 -12.70 7.86
C HIS A 15 -2.75 -12.14 6.57
N SER A 16 -3.86 -12.72 6.12
CA SER A 16 -4.59 -12.26 4.93
C SER A 16 -5.07 -10.82 5.07
N LYS A 17 -5.62 -10.45 6.24
CA LYS A 17 -6.03 -9.06 6.52
C LYS A 17 -4.85 -8.10 6.58
N TRP A 18 -3.73 -8.54 7.15
CA TRP A 18 -2.51 -7.74 7.21
C TRP A 18 -1.97 -7.44 5.81
N LEU A 19 -1.84 -8.46 4.96
CA LEU A 19 -1.44 -8.28 3.56
C LEU A 19 -2.43 -7.43 2.78
N ASN A 20 -3.74 -7.60 3.01
CA ASN A 20 -4.76 -6.77 2.36
C ASN A 20 -4.66 -5.30 2.78
N SER A 21 -4.37 -5.06 4.05
CA SER A 21 -4.11 -3.73 4.60
C SER A 21 -2.85 -3.09 4.02
N LEU A 22 -1.75 -3.84 3.88
CA LEU A 22 -0.54 -3.35 3.20
C LEU A 22 -0.80 -3.05 1.72
N SER A 23 -1.49 -3.95 1.02
CA SER A 23 -1.89 -3.76 -0.37
C SER A 23 -2.73 -2.49 -0.57
N MET A 24 -3.65 -2.22 0.36
CA MET A 24 -4.43 -0.99 0.38
C MET A 24 -3.53 0.25 0.51
N MET A 25 -2.54 0.23 1.41
CA MET A 25 -1.62 1.35 1.63
C MET A 25 -0.81 1.67 0.38
N GLU A 26 -0.22 0.65 -0.25
CA GLU A 26 0.54 0.80 -1.50
C GLU A 26 -0.35 1.36 -2.63
N ASN A 27 -1.58 0.86 -2.77
CA ASN A 27 -2.54 1.37 -3.77
C ASN A 27 -2.98 2.81 -3.48
N VAL A 28 -3.11 3.19 -2.21
CA VAL A 28 -3.38 4.58 -1.82
C VAL A 28 -2.18 5.47 -2.15
N GLY A 29 -0.95 4.99 -1.95
CA GLY A 29 0.27 5.65 -2.41
C GLY A 29 0.23 5.93 -3.91
N ALA A 30 -0.01 4.89 -4.72
CA ALA A 30 -0.04 5.02 -6.18
C ALA A 30 -1.07 6.05 -6.66
N LYS A 31 -2.26 6.05 -6.04
CA LYS A 31 -3.30 7.05 -6.29
C LYS A 31 -2.88 8.46 -5.90
N LYS A 32 -2.18 8.62 -4.77
CA LYS A 32 -1.71 9.92 -4.30
C LYS A 32 -0.64 10.48 -5.23
N ILE A 33 0.33 9.66 -5.64
CA ILE A 33 1.35 10.06 -6.62
C ILE A 33 0.66 10.51 -7.91
N LYS A 34 -0.27 9.69 -8.42
CA LYS A 34 -1.03 10.01 -9.63
C LYS A 34 -1.87 11.27 -9.49
N ASN A 35 -2.50 11.51 -8.34
CA ASN A 35 -3.30 12.72 -8.11
C ASN A 35 -2.44 13.97 -7.91
N CYS A 36 -1.18 13.84 -7.49
CA CYS A 36 -0.23 14.95 -7.38
C CYS A 36 0.50 15.24 -8.69
N GLU A 37 0.34 14.42 -9.72
CA GLU A 37 1.09 14.57 -10.98
C GLU A 37 0.66 15.84 -11.72
N ASP A 38 1.64 16.58 -12.25
CA ASP A 38 1.34 17.74 -13.09
C ASP A 38 0.74 17.24 -14.43
N PRO A 39 -0.37 17.83 -14.90
CA PRO A 39 -1.06 17.35 -16.09
C PRO A 39 -0.23 17.49 -17.39
N VAL A 40 0.84 18.29 -17.39
CA VAL A 40 1.67 18.58 -18.57
C VAL A 40 3.14 18.18 -18.35
N PHE A 41 3.69 18.45 -17.16
CA PHE A 41 5.11 18.28 -16.85
C PHE A 41 5.38 17.03 -15.98
N VAL A 42 4.76 15.90 -16.33
CA VAL A 42 5.02 14.64 -15.63
C VAL A 42 6.40 14.08 -16.01
N SER A 43 7.21 13.73 -15.01
CA SER A 43 8.52 13.11 -15.23
C SER A 43 8.41 11.58 -15.24
N GLU A 44 9.35 10.92 -15.93
CA GLU A 44 9.46 9.46 -15.94
C GLU A 44 9.57 8.88 -14.51
N MET A 45 10.25 9.59 -13.61
CA MET A 45 10.40 9.21 -12.20
C MET A 45 9.03 9.06 -11.51
N ILE A 46 8.12 10.03 -11.68
CA ILE A 46 6.77 9.99 -11.08
C ILE A 46 5.97 8.81 -11.62
N LEU A 47 5.99 8.60 -12.94
CA LEU A 47 5.31 7.49 -13.59
C LEU A 47 5.85 6.14 -13.10
N LYS A 48 7.18 6.03 -12.97
CA LYS A 48 7.85 4.83 -12.45
C LYS A 48 7.41 4.54 -11.01
N HIS A 49 7.43 5.52 -10.12
CA HIS A 49 6.99 5.32 -8.72
C HIS A 49 5.51 4.93 -8.62
N ALA A 50 4.62 5.62 -9.33
CA ALA A 50 3.20 5.27 -9.34
C ALA A 50 2.97 3.82 -9.85
N SER A 51 3.71 3.41 -10.88
CA SER A 51 3.64 2.05 -11.41
C SER A 51 4.16 1.01 -10.41
N GLU A 52 5.22 1.33 -9.67
CA GLU A 52 5.87 0.43 -8.73
C GLU A 52 5.02 0.18 -7.49
N GLU A 53 4.39 1.22 -6.94
CA GLU A 53 3.46 1.06 -5.82
C GLU A 53 2.20 0.28 -6.22
N ALA A 54 1.68 0.52 -7.43
CA ALA A 54 0.59 -0.29 -7.97
C ALA A 54 1.01 -1.76 -8.16
N ARG A 55 2.25 -2.01 -8.60
CA ARG A 55 2.84 -3.35 -8.72
C ARG A 55 2.93 -4.04 -7.36
N HIS A 56 3.39 -3.35 -6.32
CA HIS A 56 3.43 -3.87 -4.95
C HIS A 56 2.05 -4.23 -4.42
N ALA A 57 1.08 -3.33 -4.59
CA ALA A 57 -0.30 -3.57 -4.18
C ALA A 57 -0.86 -4.85 -4.84
N TYR A 58 -0.66 -5.01 -6.14
CA TYR A 58 -1.06 -6.20 -6.89
C TYR A 58 -0.34 -7.46 -6.40
N PHE A 59 0.98 -7.40 -6.21
CA PHE A 59 1.77 -8.53 -5.72
C PHE A 59 1.28 -9.04 -4.36
N LEU A 60 0.97 -8.13 -3.43
CA LEU A 60 0.45 -8.45 -2.11
C LEU A 60 -0.94 -9.13 -2.20
N LYS A 61 -1.84 -8.64 -3.07
CA LYS A 61 -3.13 -9.30 -3.34
C LYS A 61 -2.94 -10.72 -3.86
N LYS A 62 -1.97 -10.94 -4.74
CA LYS A 62 -1.65 -12.28 -5.25
C LYS A 62 -1.10 -13.21 -4.16
N GLN A 63 -0.37 -12.69 -3.17
CA GLN A 63 0.10 -13.51 -2.04
C GLN A 63 -1.04 -13.96 -1.13
N ILE A 64 -2.09 -13.16 -0.96
CA ILE A 64 -3.27 -13.54 -0.14
C ILE A 64 -3.90 -14.82 -0.66
N VAL A 65 -4.02 -14.97 -1.98
CA VAL A 65 -4.58 -16.17 -2.63
C VAL A 65 -3.81 -17.44 -2.27
N LYS A 66 -2.50 -17.34 -1.97
CA LYS A 66 -1.68 -18.48 -1.54
C LYS A 66 -1.93 -18.88 -0.09
N ILE A 67 -2.49 -17.99 0.72
CA ILE A 67 -2.81 -18.24 2.14
C ILE A 67 -4.19 -18.86 2.24
N GLU A 68 -5.18 -18.23 1.63
CA GLU A 68 -6.58 -18.67 1.67
C GLU A 68 -7.28 -18.22 0.39
N GLU A 69 -7.89 -19.17 -0.32
CA GLU A 69 -8.58 -18.91 -1.58
C GLU A 69 -9.78 -17.99 -1.34
N ASN A 70 -9.96 -16.98 -2.18
CA ASN A 70 -11.01 -15.95 -2.07
C ASN A 70 -10.99 -15.12 -0.77
N ALA A 71 -9.90 -15.16 0.02
CA ALA A 71 -9.76 -14.29 1.18
C ALA A 71 -9.57 -12.82 0.77
N CYS A 72 -10.25 -11.93 1.48
CA CYS A 72 -10.10 -10.48 1.35
C CYS A 72 -10.21 -9.96 -0.11
N PRO A 73 -11.33 -10.16 -0.82
CA PRO A 73 -11.48 -9.78 -2.22
C PRO A 73 -11.36 -8.27 -2.42
N THR A 74 -11.92 -7.48 -1.51
CA THR A 74 -11.97 -6.02 -1.58
C THR A 74 -11.21 -5.36 -0.43
N TYR A 75 -11.15 -4.03 -0.42
CA TYR A 75 -10.66 -3.24 0.72
C TYR A 75 -11.77 -2.85 1.69
N GLU A 76 -12.89 -3.59 1.72
CA GLU A 76 -13.92 -3.35 2.71
C GLU A 76 -13.39 -3.48 4.14
N LYS A 77 -13.98 -2.72 5.05
CA LYS A 77 -13.57 -2.62 6.46
C LYS A 77 -13.43 -3.98 7.16
N GLN A 78 -14.22 -4.96 6.74
CA GLN A 78 -14.19 -6.32 7.29
C GLN A 78 -12.94 -7.13 6.91
N TYR A 79 -12.32 -6.80 5.77
CA TYR A 79 -11.15 -7.48 5.21
C TYR A 79 -9.83 -6.77 5.54
N LEU A 80 -9.87 -5.69 6.30
CA LEU A 80 -8.69 -4.94 6.73
C LEU A 80 -8.43 -5.17 8.21
N ILE A 81 -7.18 -4.93 8.63
CA ILE A 81 -6.88 -4.73 10.04
C ILE A 81 -7.55 -3.44 10.49
N ARG A 82 -8.39 -3.54 11.52
CA ARG A 82 -9.05 -2.39 12.12
C ARG A 82 -8.04 -1.61 12.96
N HIS A 83 -7.44 -0.59 12.36
CA HIS A 83 -6.68 0.41 13.10
C HIS A 83 -6.99 1.81 12.55
N ARG A 84 -7.16 2.79 13.45
CA ARG A 84 -7.63 4.15 13.12
C ARG A 84 -6.74 4.84 12.07
N SER A 85 -5.44 4.57 12.12
CA SER A 85 -4.46 5.14 11.19
C SER A 85 -4.63 4.70 9.73
N PHE A 86 -5.16 3.50 9.45
CA PHE A 86 -5.37 3.06 8.06
C PHE A 86 -6.46 3.88 7.36
N TYR A 87 -7.53 4.20 8.09
CA TYR A 87 -8.61 5.04 7.60
C TYR A 87 -8.17 6.48 7.41
N PHE A 88 -7.45 7.02 8.40
CA PHE A 88 -6.89 8.34 8.28
C PHE A 88 -5.95 8.43 7.06
N TYR A 89 -5.09 7.43 6.85
CA TYR A 89 -4.18 7.42 5.71
C TYR A 89 -4.90 7.37 4.35
N SER A 90 -6.01 6.65 4.23
CA SER A 90 -6.82 6.63 3.00
C SER A 90 -7.67 7.87 2.78
N GLU A 91 -8.04 8.58 3.86
CA GLU A 91 -8.86 9.80 3.82
C GLU A 91 -8.04 11.09 3.65
N ILE A 92 -6.73 11.09 3.98
CA ILE A 92 -5.86 12.24 3.75
C ILE A 92 -5.74 12.50 2.24
N GLN A 93 -6.33 13.61 1.79
CA GLN A 93 -6.05 14.21 0.49
C GLN A 93 -4.87 15.18 0.64
N PHE A 94 -3.81 14.94 -0.14
CA PHE A 94 -2.75 15.94 -0.30
C PHE A 94 -3.24 17.03 -1.27
N PRO A 95 -2.90 18.31 -1.03
CA PRO A 95 -3.32 19.36 -1.95
C PRO A 95 -2.66 19.16 -3.32
N PRO A 96 -3.36 19.50 -4.42
CA PRO A 96 -2.78 19.42 -5.76
C PRO A 96 -1.50 20.27 -5.83
N ASN A 97 -0.49 19.77 -6.53
CA ASN A 97 0.83 20.42 -6.72
C ASN A 97 1.73 20.50 -5.48
N TRP A 98 1.55 19.62 -4.49
CA TRP A 98 2.53 19.49 -3.42
C TRP A 98 3.85 18.89 -3.95
N ASN A 99 4.86 19.76 -4.10
CA ASN A 99 6.25 19.41 -4.45
C ASN A 99 6.89 18.35 -3.52
N GLY A 100 6.22 18.00 -2.42
CA GLY A 100 6.62 16.97 -1.46
C GLY A 100 5.94 15.60 -1.64
N CYS A 101 5.15 15.34 -2.70
CA CYS A 101 4.46 14.04 -2.83
C CYS A 101 5.41 12.84 -2.91
N ILE A 102 6.68 13.05 -3.30
CA ILE A 102 7.74 12.03 -3.27
C ILE A 102 8.29 11.80 -1.83
N PHE A 103 8.27 12.82 -0.97
CA PHE A 103 8.91 12.77 0.36
C PHE A 103 8.09 12.02 1.42
N PHE A 104 6.79 11.80 1.21
CA PHE A 104 5.93 11.08 2.17
C PHE A 104 6.14 9.56 2.21
N LEU A 105 6.96 9.01 1.32
CA LEU A 105 7.16 7.56 1.17
C LEU A 105 8.55 7.09 1.58
N LEU A 106 9.48 8.02 1.88
CA LEU A 106 10.85 7.70 2.30
C LEU A 106 10.98 6.78 3.54
N PRO A 107 10.07 6.76 4.54
CA PRO A 107 10.20 5.82 5.64
C PRO A 107 9.68 4.39 5.34
N PHE A 108 8.96 4.17 4.24
CA PHE A 108 8.48 2.83 3.84
C PHE A 108 9.21 2.27 2.60
N LEU A 109 9.76 3.14 1.75
CA LEU A 109 10.49 2.75 0.53
C LEU A 109 11.84 2.08 0.78
N SER A 110 12.48 2.29 1.94
CA SER A 110 13.77 1.67 2.27
C SER A 110 13.68 0.16 2.59
N ILE A 111 12.47 -0.38 2.80
CA ILE A 111 12.26 -1.79 3.14
C ILE A 111 12.03 -2.65 1.88
N LEU A 112 11.69 -2.06 0.74
CA LEU A 112 11.34 -2.80 -0.49
C LEU A 112 12.29 -2.56 -1.69
N TRP A 113 13.30 -1.69 -1.57
CA TRP A 113 14.20 -1.27 -2.65
C TRP A 113 15.70 -1.60 -2.41
N LEU A 114 15.99 -2.84 -1.98
CA LEU A 114 17.37 -3.38 -1.94
C LEU A 114 17.61 -4.60 -2.85
N ASN A 115 16.85 -4.73 -3.95
CA ASN A 115 17.25 -5.61 -5.05
C ASN A 115 16.96 -4.95 -6.40
#